data_AF-A0A2V5U1N3-F1
#
_entry.id   AF-A0A2V5U1N3-F1
#
_cell.length_a   1.000
_cell.length_b   1.000
_cell.length_c   1.000
_cell.angle_alpha   90.00
_cell.angle_beta   90.00
_cell.angle_gamma   90.00
#
_symmetry.space_group_name_H-M   'P 1'
#
loop_
_entity.id
_entity.type
_entity.pdbx_description
1 polymer ?
#
loop_
_entity_poly.entity_id
_entity_poly.type
_entity_poly.pdbx_seq_one_letter_code
_entity_poly.pdbx_strand_id
1 'polypeptide(L)'
;MVGAWSHSRRQNKLNYLVTQITKDPNMKATTLPIDNLIQRSMHPAVTTVLTLFVLACFAVAQEAPVATPTPTPSPCETLIPSGVFDLVGFGRQVKTSALTNPDVDGISVHEKWWHLEPSEDVYDWSTLDAYVARITPFGKNILIRIGTMGGRYSLGGNTPDWVMDAVGANTITYYDSGRVLRTIPLFWDQTFLNKKIAMIAAIGARYSGNPLVKVATASFANR
;
A
#
# COMPACT_ATOMS: atom_id res chain seq x y z
N MET A 1 19.77 5.35 -42.61
CA MET A 1 18.96 5.10 -41.39
C MET A 1 18.97 3.59 -41.18
N VAL A 2 20.00 3.00 -40.56
CA VAL A 2 20.29 2.90 -39.10
C VAL A 2 19.18 2.19 -38.31
N GLY A 3 19.47 0.94 -37.90
CA GLY A 3 19.20 0.43 -36.55
C GLY A 3 17.94 -0.42 -36.32
N ALA A 4 18.11 -1.74 -36.18
CA ALA A 4 17.55 -2.59 -35.10
C ALA A 4 17.65 -4.10 -35.41
N TRP A 5 18.86 -4.61 -35.63
CA TRP A 5 19.15 -6.06 -35.64
C TRP A 5 20.00 -6.40 -34.40
N SER A 6 19.39 -6.70 -33.25
CA SER A 6 20.16 -7.34 -32.15
C SER A 6 19.38 -8.07 -31.05
N HIS A 7 18.05 -7.93 -30.94
CA HIS A 7 17.31 -8.53 -29.80
C HIS A 7 16.83 -9.98 -30.01
N SER A 8 16.72 -10.47 -31.24
CA SER A 8 16.15 -11.81 -31.53
C SER A 8 17.12 -12.98 -31.23
N ARG A 9 18.44 -12.77 -31.28
CA ARG A 9 19.43 -13.86 -31.11
C ARG A 9 19.77 -14.22 -29.66
N ARG A 10 19.40 -13.40 -28.66
CA ARG A 10 19.63 -13.69 -27.24
C ARG A 10 18.52 -14.54 -26.61
N GLN A 11 17.28 -14.40 -27.05
CA GLN A 11 16.13 -15.20 -26.59
C GLN A 11 16.25 -16.68 -27.02
N ASN A 12 16.71 -16.95 -28.26
CA ASN A 12 16.88 -18.33 -28.76
C ASN A 12 18.08 -19.09 -28.15
N LYS A 13 19.03 -18.41 -27.51
CA LYS A 13 20.18 -19.06 -26.86
C LYS A 13 19.89 -19.42 -25.38
N LEU A 14 19.02 -18.67 -24.72
CA LEU A 14 18.54 -18.96 -23.36
C LEU A 14 17.55 -20.12 -23.34
N ASN A 15 16.66 -20.22 -24.34
CA ASN A 15 15.71 -21.34 -24.45
C ASN A 15 16.38 -22.69 -24.79
N TYR A 16 17.62 -22.67 -25.32
CA TYR A 16 18.40 -23.88 -25.58
C TYR A 16 19.17 -24.37 -24.34
N LEU A 17 19.47 -23.49 -23.39
CA LEU A 17 20.21 -23.82 -22.16
C LEU A 17 19.31 -24.31 -21.01
N VAL A 18 18.02 -23.95 -20.99
CA VAL A 18 17.06 -24.44 -19.97
C VAL A 18 16.42 -25.79 -20.36
N THR A 19 16.48 -26.17 -21.64
CA THR A 19 15.85 -27.41 -22.15
C THR A 19 16.74 -28.65 -22.09
N GLN A 20 18.02 -28.53 -21.68
CA GLN A 20 18.96 -29.66 -21.58
C GLN A 20 19.19 -30.17 -20.15
N ILE A 21 18.47 -29.64 -19.15
CA ILE A 21 18.63 -30.04 -17.73
C ILE A 21 17.73 -31.23 -17.33
N THR A 22 16.89 -31.74 -18.23
CA THR A 22 15.90 -32.80 -17.90
C THR A 22 16.04 -34.07 -18.74
N LYS A 23 17.26 -34.57 -18.97
CA LYS A 23 17.45 -35.88 -19.63
C LYS A 23 18.82 -36.54 -19.47
N ASP A 24 19.28 -36.82 -18.24
CA ASP A 24 20.25 -37.91 -18.02
C ASP A 24 20.23 -38.43 -16.56
N PRO A 25 19.86 -39.70 -16.29
CA PRO A 25 19.77 -40.22 -14.93
C PRO A 25 21.10 -40.72 -14.31
N ASN A 26 22.28 -40.47 -14.90
CA ASN A 26 23.55 -40.99 -14.36
C ASN A 26 24.78 -40.08 -14.54
N MET A 27 24.84 -38.90 -13.92
CA MET A 27 26.11 -38.18 -13.75
C MET A 27 26.32 -37.62 -12.35
N LYS A 28 27.47 -38.00 -11.76
CA LYS A 28 27.93 -37.65 -10.41
C LYS A 28 28.36 -36.18 -10.34
N ALA A 29 28.01 -35.50 -9.25
CA ALA A 29 28.45 -34.14 -8.95
C ALA A 29 29.98 -34.07 -8.80
N THR A 30 30.62 -33.23 -9.61
CA THR A 30 32.06 -32.91 -9.49
C THR A 30 32.20 -31.39 -9.36
N THR A 31 32.64 -30.96 -8.18
CA THR A 31 32.90 -29.57 -7.80
C THR A 31 34.15 -29.04 -8.51
N LEU A 32 34.13 -27.84 -9.09
CA LEU A 32 35.32 -27.15 -9.63
C LEU A 32 35.59 -25.83 -8.89
N PRO A 33 36.87 -25.53 -8.57
CA PRO A 33 37.27 -24.36 -7.78
C PRO A 33 37.35 -23.07 -8.62
N ILE A 34 37.03 -21.95 -7.96
CA ILE A 34 37.12 -20.58 -8.48
C ILE A 34 38.58 -20.15 -8.37
N ASP A 35 39.36 -20.29 -9.44
CA ASP A 35 40.63 -19.57 -9.60
C ASP A 35 40.89 -19.35 -11.10
N ASN A 36 41.42 -18.18 -11.44
CA ASN A 36 41.89 -17.72 -12.76
C ASN A 36 40.94 -16.88 -13.65
N LEU A 37 40.55 -15.70 -13.16
CA LEU A 37 40.10 -14.61 -14.03
C LEU A 37 40.69 -13.23 -13.67
N ILE A 38 41.93 -13.19 -13.16
CA ILE A 38 42.69 -11.94 -13.04
C ILE A 38 44.12 -12.15 -13.53
N GLN A 39 44.30 -12.34 -14.84
CA GLN A 39 45.66 -12.35 -15.39
C GLN A 39 45.77 -11.95 -16.87
N ARG A 40 45.04 -10.91 -17.32
CA ARG A 40 45.33 -10.38 -18.65
C ARG A 40 45.17 -8.86 -18.78
N SER A 41 46.27 -8.26 -19.20
CA SER A 41 46.47 -6.90 -19.72
C SER A 41 46.67 -5.76 -18.71
N MET A 42 47.91 -5.63 -18.24
CA MET A 42 48.44 -4.37 -17.73
C MET A 42 49.58 -3.93 -18.67
N HIS A 43 49.36 -2.86 -19.43
CA HIS A 43 50.41 -2.15 -20.17
C HIS A 43 50.99 -1.02 -19.29
N PRO A 44 52.30 -0.74 -19.36
CA PRO A 44 53.01 0.08 -18.38
C PRO A 44 52.96 1.56 -18.77
N ALA A 45 51.95 2.28 -18.30
CA ALA A 45 51.92 3.75 -18.43
C ALA A 45 51.14 4.47 -17.33
N VAL A 46 50.78 3.79 -16.24
CA VAL A 46 49.99 4.37 -15.14
C VAL A 46 50.62 3.97 -13.80
N THR A 47 51.84 4.44 -13.55
CA THR A 47 52.58 4.10 -12.32
C THR A 47 53.24 5.31 -11.66
N THR A 48 52.80 6.54 -11.95
CA THR A 48 53.48 7.75 -11.45
C THR A 48 52.56 8.85 -10.94
N VAL A 49 51.44 8.53 -10.27
CA VAL A 49 50.66 9.52 -9.47
C VAL A 49 50.25 8.99 -8.09
N LEU A 50 50.69 7.80 -7.68
CA LEU A 50 50.24 7.15 -6.44
C LEU A 50 51.23 7.18 -5.26
N THR A 51 52.11 8.19 -5.20
CA THR A 51 53.14 8.27 -4.14
C THR A 51 53.35 9.69 -3.63
N LEU A 52 52.28 10.40 -3.26
CA LEU A 52 52.35 11.67 -2.49
C LEU A 52 51.06 11.92 -1.68
N PHE A 53 50.53 10.91 -0.98
CA PHE A 53 49.40 11.09 -0.04
C PHE A 53 49.45 10.13 1.15
N VAL A 54 50.65 9.88 1.71
CA VAL A 54 50.84 9.06 2.93
C VAL A 54 51.55 9.87 4.03
N LEU A 55 51.46 11.21 4.00
CA LEU A 55 52.04 12.08 5.03
C LEU A 55 51.03 13.09 5.60
N ALA A 56 49.88 12.59 6.02
CA ALA A 56 48.94 13.36 6.84
C ALA A 56 48.12 12.43 7.75
N CYS A 57 48.81 11.56 8.51
CA CYS A 57 48.23 10.95 9.71
C CYS A 57 48.19 12.01 10.82
N PHE A 58 47.35 13.04 10.64
CA PHE A 58 46.86 13.83 11.76
C PHE A 58 45.79 13.01 12.47
N ALA A 59 46.22 12.28 13.50
CA ALA A 59 45.30 11.74 14.49
C ALA A 59 44.76 12.90 15.34
N VAL A 60 43.68 13.54 14.87
CA VAL A 60 42.77 14.25 15.77
C VAL A 60 41.86 13.18 16.35
N ALA A 61 42.08 12.83 17.62
CA ALA A 61 41.13 12.06 18.38
C ALA A 61 39.88 12.93 18.59
N GLN A 62 38.88 12.73 17.74
CA GLN A 62 37.57 13.36 17.89
C GLN A 62 36.83 12.64 19.02
N GLU A 63 36.67 13.32 20.16
CA GLU A 63 35.77 12.84 21.22
C GLU A 63 34.38 12.62 20.62
N ALA A 64 33.85 11.41 20.80
CA ALA A 64 32.52 11.05 20.31
C ALA A 64 31.47 11.95 20.97
N PRO A 65 30.52 12.52 20.21
CA PRO A 65 29.44 13.30 20.81
C PRO A 65 28.63 12.40 21.73
N VAL A 66 28.56 12.76 23.02
CA VAL A 66 27.68 12.13 23.99
C VAL A 66 26.25 12.29 23.47
N ALA A 67 25.62 11.17 23.12
CA ALA A 67 24.23 11.18 22.68
C ALA A 67 23.34 11.66 23.83
N THR A 68 22.75 12.85 23.68
CA THR A 68 21.66 13.31 24.55
C THR A 68 20.55 12.24 24.52
N PRO A 69 20.04 11.77 25.68
CA PRO A 69 18.93 10.84 25.67
C PRO A 69 17.73 11.51 24.99
N THR A 70 17.30 10.97 23.85
CA THR A 70 16.04 11.34 23.21
C THR A 70 14.93 11.19 24.26
N PRO A 71 14.12 12.23 24.53
CA PRO A 71 13.00 12.08 25.46
C PRO A 71 12.13 10.93 24.95
N THR A 72 12.01 9.88 25.76
CA THR A 72 11.03 8.82 25.51
C THR A 72 9.66 9.49 25.50
N PRO A 73 8.89 9.42 24.39
CA PRO A 73 7.55 9.99 24.38
C PRO A 73 6.76 9.33 25.52
N SER A 74 6.25 10.14 26.45
CA SER A 74 5.29 9.65 27.44
C SER A 74 4.18 8.91 26.71
N PRO A 75 3.72 7.75 27.21
CA PRO A 75 2.56 7.08 26.63
C PRO A 75 1.40 8.08 26.65
N CYS A 76 0.97 8.53 25.47
CA CYS A 76 -0.29 9.22 25.34
C CYS A 76 -1.35 8.19 25.73
N GLU A 77 -2.16 8.47 26.75
CA GLU A 77 -3.35 7.66 27.01
C GLU A 77 -4.12 7.56 25.70
N THR A 78 -4.26 6.34 25.19
CA THR A 78 -5.00 6.09 23.96
C THR A 78 -6.47 6.22 24.32
N LEU A 79 -7.01 7.44 24.23
CA LEU A 79 -8.43 7.67 24.42
C LEU A 79 -9.18 6.97 23.29
N ILE A 80 -9.82 5.84 23.60
CA ILE A 80 -10.69 5.15 22.66
C ILE A 80 -11.86 6.09 22.35
N PRO A 81 -12.09 6.47 21.10
CA PRO A 81 -13.23 7.32 20.76
C PRO A 81 -14.53 6.65 21.17
N SER A 82 -15.33 7.33 21.99
CA SER A 82 -16.66 6.90 22.45
C SER A 82 -17.68 8.00 22.21
N GLY A 83 -18.97 7.64 22.12
CA GLY A 83 -20.06 8.61 22.00
C GLY A 83 -21.24 8.10 21.19
N VAL A 84 -22.25 8.96 21.05
CA VAL A 84 -23.44 8.75 20.23
C VAL A 84 -23.20 9.33 18.83
N PHE A 85 -23.30 8.48 17.81
CA PHE A 85 -23.04 8.88 16.42
C PHE A 85 -24.28 8.69 15.54
N ASP A 86 -24.65 9.72 14.78
CA ASP A 86 -25.68 9.61 13.74
C ASP A 86 -25.15 8.79 12.55
N LEU A 87 -25.93 7.81 12.09
CA LEU A 87 -25.53 6.94 10.99
C LEU A 87 -25.91 7.58 9.65
N VAL A 88 -24.90 8.02 8.91
CA VAL A 88 -25.06 8.64 7.59
C VAL A 88 -24.73 7.61 6.52
N GLY A 89 -25.76 7.16 5.80
CA GLY A 89 -25.60 6.26 4.67
C GLY A 89 -24.93 6.95 3.47
N PHE A 90 -24.33 6.15 2.58
CA PHE A 90 -23.73 6.62 1.34
C PHE A 90 -24.63 7.60 0.57
N GLY A 91 -24.06 8.74 0.16
CA GLY A 91 -24.75 9.77 -0.61
C GLY A 91 -25.84 10.54 0.16
N ARG A 92 -25.99 10.32 1.47
CA ARG A 92 -26.96 11.05 2.30
C ARG A 92 -26.34 12.28 2.93
N GLN A 93 -27.14 13.32 3.09
CA GLN A 93 -26.72 14.51 3.82
C GLN A 93 -26.77 14.28 5.34
N VAL A 94 -25.86 14.97 6.05
CA VAL A 94 -25.88 15.02 7.52
C VAL A 94 -27.06 15.87 7.96
N LYS A 95 -27.90 15.31 8.83
CA LYS A 95 -29.07 16.01 9.35
C LYS A 95 -28.65 17.13 10.29
N THR A 96 -29.17 18.34 10.08
CA THR A 96 -28.93 19.47 11.00
C THR A 96 -29.35 19.15 12.43
N SER A 97 -30.42 18.36 12.61
CA SER A 97 -30.88 17.94 13.94
C SER A 97 -29.83 17.14 14.72
N ALA A 98 -28.98 16.35 14.04
CA ALA A 98 -27.88 15.63 14.68
C ALA A 98 -26.73 16.61 15.05
N LEU A 99 -26.47 17.61 14.21
CA LEU A 99 -25.41 18.59 14.43
C LEU A 99 -25.70 19.55 15.59
N THR A 100 -26.96 19.91 15.79
CA THR A 100 -27.39 20.81 16.86
C THR A 100 -27.75 20.11 18.16
N ASN A 101 -27.88 18.78 18.16
CA ASN A 101 -28.22 18.03 19.37
C ASN A 101 -26.97 17.92 20.28
N PRO A 102 -27.03 18.38 21.54
CA PRO A 102 -25.92 18.24 22.49
C PRO A 102 -25.61 16.79 22.84
N ASP A 103 -26.57 15.86 22.73
CA ASP A 103 -26.41 14.44 23.07
C ASP A 103 -25.80 13.60 21.94
N VAL A 104 -25.48 14.21 20.80
CA VAL A 104 -24.85 13.55 19.65
C VAL A 104 -23.40 14.02 19.55
N ASP A 105 -22.45 13.11 19.67
CA ASP A 105 -21.02 13.42 19.65
C ASP A 105 -20.45 13.55 18.23
N GLY A 106 -21.11 12.92 17.25
CA GLY A 106 -20.56 12.86 15.90
C GLY A 106 -21.45 12.22 14.85
N ILE A 107 -20.86 11.99 13.68
CA ILE A 107 -21.45 11.26 12.57
C ILE A 107 -20.61 10.04 12.22
N SER A 108 -21.28 8.97 11.79
CA SER A 108 -20.63 7.80 11.22
C SER A 108 -21.06 7.64 9.77
N VAL A 109 -20.14 7.94 8.86
CA VAL A 109 -20.39 7.89 7.42
C VAL A 109 -20.04 6.51 6.87
N HIS A 110 -20.77 6.07 5.84
CA HIS A 110 -20.46 4.84 5.11
C HIS A 110 -20.19 5.18 3.65
N GLU A 111 -18.91 5.18 3.29
CA GLU A 111 -18.44 5.38 1.93
C GLU A 111 -18.11 4.07 1.25
N LYS A 112 -18.14 4.08 -0.08
CA LYS A 112 -17.83 2.91 -0.90
C LYS A 112 -16.42 3.05 -1.46
N TRP A 113 -15.66 1.96 -1.49
CA TRP A 113 -14.28 2.02 -1.98
C TRP A 113 -14.22 2.49 -3.43
N TRP A 114 -15.07 1.98 -4.33
CA TRP A 114 -15.12 2.46 -5.72
C TRP A 114 -15.39 3.95 -5.88
N HIS A 115 -16.06 4.59 -4.90
CA HIS A 115 -16.34 6.01 -4.95
C HIS A 115 -15.15 6.85 -4.52
N LEU A 116 -14.42 6.38 -3.51
CA LEU A 116 -13.22 7.05 -3.01
C LEU A 116 -12.00 6.80 -3.88
N GLU A 117 -11.95 5.69 -4.61
CA GLU A 117 -10.85 5.30 -5.50
C GLU A 117 -11.38 4.75 -6.84
N PRO A 118 -11.93 5.62 -7.71
CA PRO A 118 -12.55 5.23 -8.98
C PRO A 118 -11.60 4.47 -9.93
N SER A 119 -10.30 4.78 -9.89
CA SER A 119 -9.24 4.03 -10.55
C SER A 119 -8.04 3.89 -9.62
N GLU A 120 -7.21 2.86 -9.85
CA GLU A 120 -6.05 2.56 -8.99
C GLU A 120 -5.19 3.82 -8.75
N ASP A 121 -4.94 4.12 -7.48
CA ASP A 121 -4.17 5.27 -6.99
C ASP A 121 -4.73 6.66 -7.35
N VAL A 122 -5.97 6.74 -7.84
CA VAL A 122 -6.69 7.99 -8.12
C VAL A 122 -7.82 8.12 -7.12
N TYR A 123 -7.66 9.02 -6.16
CA TYR A 123 -8.59 9.21 -5.06
C TYR A 123 -9.49 10.43 -5.24
N ASP A 124 -10.78 10.28 -4.93
CA ASP A 124 -11.74 11.38 -4.79
C ASP A 124 -12.19 11.52 -3.32
N TRP A 125 -11.74 12.60 -2.68
CA TRP A 125 -12.04 12.92 -1.29
C TRP A 125 -13.20 13.89 -1.13
N SER A 126 -13.80 14.38 -2.22
CA SER A 126 -14.76 15.48 -2.21
C SER A 126 -15.93 15.26 -1.26
N THR A 127 -16.47 14.03 -1.21
CA THR A 127 -17.61 13.69 -0.36
C THR A 127 -17.23 13.63 1.12
N LEU A 128 -16.09 13.04 1.45
CA LEU A 128 -15.58 13.01 2.83
C LEU A 128 -15.19 14.42 3.32
N ASP A 129 -14.57 15.22 2.46
CA ASP A 129 -14.22 16.61 2.75
C ASP A 129 -15.47 17.46 2.97
N ALA A 130 -16.54 17.22 2.21
CA ALA A 130 -17.84 17.89 2.42
C ALA A 130 -18.45 17.51 3.78
N TYR A 131 -18.35 16.25 4.22
CA TYR A 131 -18.79 15.86 5.55
C TYR A 131 -17.99 16.54 6.65
N VAL A 132 -16.66 16.56 6.53
CA VAL A 132 -15.77 17.25 7.47
C VAL A 132 -16.11 18.75 7.54
N ALA A 133 -16.27 19.41 6.40
CA ALA A 133 -16.64 20.82 6.34
C ALA A 133 -18.01 21.07 7.00
N ARG A 134 -18.98 20.16 6.82
CA ARG A 134 -20.32 20.28 7.39
C ARG A 134 -20.34 20.17 8.91
N ILE A 135 -19.50 19.31 9.51
CA ILE A 135 -19.47 19.10 10.96
C ILE A 135 -18.58 20.09 11.72
N THR A 136 -17.60 20.69 11.04
CA THR A 136 -16.59 21.56 11.65
C THR A 136 -17.17 22.71 12.48
N PRO A 137 -18.19 23.47 12.01
CA PRO A 137 -18.77 24.56 12.79
C PRO A 137 -19.46 24.13 14.09
N PHE A 138 -19.80 22.84 14.21
CA PHE A 138 -20.48 22.26 15.36
C PHE A 138 -19.53 21.50 16.29
N GLY A 139 -18.25 21.39 15.94
CA GLY A 139 -17.25 20.63 16.70
C GLY A 139 -17.58 19.14 16.82
N LYS A 140 -18.37 18.58 15.89
CA LYS A 140 -18.77 17.16 15.93
C LYS A 140 -17.66 16.28 15.34
N ASN A 141 -17.55 15.06 15.86
CA ASN A 141 -16.58 14.07 15.41
C ASN A 141 -17.07 13.29 14.17
N ILE A 142 -16.15 12.67 13.43
CA ILE A 142 -16.45 11.76 12.33
C ILE A 142 -15.78 10.40 12.50
N LEU A 143 -16.58 9.35 12.27
CA LEU A 143 -16.15 7.98 12.04
C LEU A 143 -16.36 7.64 10.57
N ILE A 144 -15.27 7.35 9.85
CA ILE A 144 -15.28 7.00 8.43
C ILE A 144 -15.31 5.47 8.31
N ARG A 145 -16.34 4.91 7.66
CA ARG A 145 -16.40 3.48 7.31
C ARG A 145 -16.30 3.35 5.82
N ILE A 146 -15.35 2.54 5.36
CA ILE A 146 -15.16 2.18 3.97
C ILE A 146 -15.75 0.78 3.76
N GLY A 147 -16.79 0.71 2.94
CA GLY A 147 -17.27 -0.56 2.40
C GLY A 147 -16.26 -1.08 1.39
N THR A 148 -15.55 -2.15 1.73
CA THR A 148 -14.56 -2.80 0.85
C THR A 148 -15.04 -4.12 0.24
N MET A 149 -16.21 -4.59 0.67
CA MET A 149 -16.81 -5.87 0.27
C MET A 149 -18.16 -5.66 -0.43
N GLY A 150 -18.92 -6.73 -0.71
CA GLY A 150 -20.18 -6.66 -1.45
C GLY A 150 -20.03 -6.86 -2.96
N GLY A 151 -18.79 -7.04 -3.40
CA GLY A 151 -18.45 -7.42 -4.76
C GLY A 151 -18.22 -6.23 -5.66
N ARG A 152 -18.20 -6.55 -6.97
CA ARG A 152 -17.89 -5.62 -8.05
C ARG A 152 -18.86 -4.44 -8.11
N TYR A 153 -18.34 -3.22 -8.29
CA TYR A 153 -19.10 -1.99 -8.40
C TYR A 153 -20.12 -2.04 -9.55
N SER A 154 -19.73 -2.48 -10.74
CA SER A 154 -20.65 -2.61 -11.88
C SER A 154 -21.80 -3.60 -11.66
N LEU A 155 -21.72 -4.42 -10.61
CA LEU A 155 -22.79 -5.32 -10.15
C LEU A 155 -23.47 -4.84 -8.86
N GLY A 156 -23.27 -3.58 -8.48
CA GLY A 156 -23.88 -2.93 -7.32
C GLY A 156 -23.15 -3.16 -5.98
N GLY A 157 -21.92 -3.68 -6.01
CA GLY A 157 -21.08 -3.85 -4.83
C GLY A 157 -20.32 -2.59 -4.40
N ASN A 158 -19.40 -2.73 -3.44
CA ASN A 158 -18.58 -1.61 -2.95
C ASN A 158 -17.12 -1.66 -3.42
N THR A 159 -16.67 -2.77 -4.00
CA THR A 159 -15.30 -2.97 -4.46
C THR A 159 -15.13 -2.41 -5.87
N PRO A 160 -14.11 -1.57 -6.15
CA PRO A 160 -13.83 -1.09 -7.49
C PRO A 160 -13.64 -2.22 -8.50
N ASP A 161 -14.06 -2.01 -9.74
CA ASP A 161 -13.93 -3.02 -10.80
C ASP A 161 -12.45 -3.39 -11.05
N TRP A 162 -11.53 -2.42 -10.99
CA TRP A 162 -10.09 -2.65 -11.17
C TRP A 162 -9.48 -3.54 -10.07
N VAL A 163 -10.02 -3.49 -8.84
CA VAL A 163 -9.62 -4.40 -7.76
C VAL A 163 -10.09 -5.81 -8.07
N MET A 164 -11.35 -5.96 -8.50
CA MET A 164 -11.91 -7.26 -8.86
C MET A 164 -11.20 -7.88 -10.06
N ASP A 165 -10.82 -7.09 -11.05
CA ASP A 165 -10.05 -7.53 -12.21
C ASP A 165 -8.66 -8.03 -11.80
N ALA A 166 -7.99 -7.32 -10.90
CA ALA A 166 -6.67 -7.70 -10.41
C ALA A 166 -6.69 -8.95 -9.51
N VAL A 167 -7.76 -9.15 -8.73
CA VAL A 167 -7.97 -10.38 -7.94
C VAL A 167 -8.30 -11.58 -8.84
N GLY A 168 -8.96 -11.36 -9.97
CA GLY A 168 -9.24 -12.39 -10.97
C GLY A 168 -10.09 -13.53 -10.41
N ALA A 169 -9.62 -14.78 -10.57
CA ALA A 169 -10.36 -15.97 -10.17
C ALA A 169 -10.42 -16.20 -8.65
N ASN A 170 -9.64 -15.45 -7.85
CA ASN A 170 -9.56 -15.60 -6.39
C ASN A 170 -10.78 -14.98 -5.69
N THR A 171 -11.97 -15.50 -5.98
CA THR A 171 -13.25 -14.97 -5.52
C THR A 171 -14.14 -16.06 -4.92
N ILE A 172 -15.14 -15.65 -4.14
CA ILE A 172 -16.24 -16.51 -3.69
C ILE A 172 -17.54 -15.94 -4.22
N THR A 173 -18.39 -16.83 -4.72
CA THR A 173 -19.74 -16.49 -5.18
C THR A 173 -20.77 -17.09 -4.23
N TYR A 174 -21.75 -16.29 -3.82
CA TYR A 174 -22.83 -16.70 -2.92
C TYR A 174 -24.12 -15.91 -3.22
N TYR A 175 -25.26 -16.40 -2.74
CA TYR A 175 -26.49 -15.63 -2.74
C TYR A 175 -26.60 -14.81 -1.45
N ASP A 176 -26.82 -13.50 -1.57
CA ASP A 176 -27.09 -12.66 -0.40
C ASP A 176 -28.51 -12.89 0.17
N SER A 177 -28.84 -12.18 1.25
CA SER A 177 -30.16 -12.25 1.90
C SER A 177 -31.32 -11.87 0.97
N GLY A 178 -31.05 -11.08 -0.07
CA GLY A 178 -31.99 -10.71 -1.13
C GLY A 178 -32.05 -11.72 -2.28
N ARG A 179 -31.36 -12.87 -2.16
CA ARG A 179 -31.18 -13.87 -3.23
C ARG A 179 -30.52 -13.31 -4.49
N VAL A 180 -29.70 -12.26 -4.33
CA VAL A 180 -28.88 -11.73 -5.42
C VAL A 180 -27.56 -12.48 -5.42
N LEU A 181 -27.15 -12.96 -6.60
CA LEU A 181 -25.84 -13.59 -6.76
C LEU A 181 -24.75 -12.53 -6.62
N ARG A 182 -23.86 -12.72 -5.65
CA ARG A 182 -22.73 -11.83 -5.35
C ARG A 182 -21.43 -12.58 -5.53
N THR A 183 -20.44 -11.90 -6.09
CA THR A 183 -19.05 -12.37 -6.18
C THR A 183 -18.16 -11.40 -5.45
N ILE A 184 -17.45 -11.88 -4.44
CA ILE A 184 -16.54 -11.09 -3.60
C ILE A 184 -15.11 -11.62 -3.72
N PRO A 185 -14.08 -10.79 -3.49
CA PRO A 185 -12.71 -11.29 -3.42
C PRO A 185 -12.54 -12.22 -2.22
N LEU A 186 -11.67 -13.23 -2.34
CA LEU A 186 -11.20 -13.98 -1.19
C LEU A 186 -10.55 -13.00 -0.20
N PHE A 187 -11.04 -12.93 1.02
CA PHE A 187 -10.61 -11.91 1.98
C PHE A 187 -9.17 -12.09 2.48
N TRP A 188 -8.55 -13.24 2.21
CA TRP A 188 -7.13 -13.53 2.43
C TRP A 188 -6.28 -13.48 1.15
N ASP A 189 -6.87 -13.15 0.00
CA ASP A 189 -6.11 -12.94 -1.24
C ASP A 189 -5.14 -11.77 -1.06
N GLN A 190 -3.86 -12.00 -1.39
CA GLN A 190 -2.80 -11.02 -1.15
C GLN A 190 -2.96 -9.78 -2.05
N THR A 191 -3.45 -9.94 -3.28
CA THR A 191 -3.72 -8.80 -4.18
C THR A 191 -4.80 -7.90 -3.59
N PHE A 192 -5.90 -8.48 -3.09
CA PHE A 192 -6.96 -7.74 -2.40
C PHE A 192 -6.45 -7.05 -1.14
N LEU A 193 -5.69 -7.77 -0.30
CA LEU A 193 -5.14 -7.22 0.94
C LEU A 193 -4.19 -6.04 0.68
N ASN A 194 -3.29 -6.15 -0.29
CA ASN A 194 -2.35 -5.08 -0.63
C ASN A 194 -3.07 -3.81 -1.10
N LYS A 195 -4.07 -3.96 -1.97
CA LYS A 195 -4.90 -2.83 -2.44
C LYS A 195 -5.69 -2.21 -1.30
N LYS A 196 -6.25 -3.02 -0.40
CA LYS A 196 -6.97 -2.53 0.78
C LYS A 196 -6.05 -1.77 1.74
N ILE A 197 -4.82 -2.24 1.92
CA ILE A 197 -3.80 -1.55 2.73
C ILE A 197 -3.45 -0.19 2.10
N ALA A 198 -3.31 -0.11 0.78
CA ALA A 198 -3.07 1.15 0.08
C ALA A 198 -4.21 2.16 0.32
N MET A 199 -5.47 1.72 0.19
CA MET A 199 -6.63 2.56 0.49
C MET A 199 -6.66 3.05 1.96
N ILE A 200 -6.35 2.17 2.92
CA ILE A 200 -6.24 2.55 4.35
C ILE A 200 -5.13 3.59 4.54
N ALA A 201 -3.98 3.41 3.90
CA ALA A 201 -2.86 4.33 3.96
C ALA A 201 -3.22 5.69 3.35
N ALA A 202 -3.93 5.71 2.22
CA ALA A 202 -4.39 6.93 1.55
C ALA A 202 -5.36 7.74 2.44
N ILE A 203 -6.32 7.09 3.10
CA ILE A 203 -7.17 7.74 4.11
C ILE A 203 -6.34 8.30 5.26
N GLY A 204 -5.41 7.50 5.79
CA GLY A 204 -4.54 7.92 6.89
C GLY A 204 -3.73 9.17 6.52
N ALA A 205 -3.14 9.20 5.33
CA ALA A 205 -2.40 10.33 4.80
C ALA A 205 -3.29 11.58 4.64
N ARG A 206 -4.54 11.42 4.21
CA ARG A 206 -5.47 12.53 4.02
C ARG A 206 -5.99 13.13 5.33
N TYR A 207 -6.31 12.28 6.31
CA TYR A 207 -7.15 12.70 7.45
C TYR A 207 -6.48 12.63 8.83
N SER A 208 -5.29 12.04 8.97
CA SER A 208 -4.61 11.92 10.29
C SER A 208 -4.31 13.26 10.97
N GLY A 209 -4.17 14.35 10.20
CA GLY A 209 -3.98 15.70 10.74
C GLY A 209 -5.27 16.40 11.20
N ASN A 210 -6.44 15.80 10.97
CA ASN A 210 -7.72 16.41 11.31
C ASN A 210 -8.21 15.91 12.68
N PRO A 211 -8.30 16.77 13.71
CA PRO A 211 -8.68 16.35 15.06
C PRO A 211 -10.14 15.89 15.19
N LEU A 212 -11.01 16.20 14.22
CA LEU A 212 -12.40 15.75 14.19
C LEU A 212 -12.52 14.30 13.70
N VAL A 213 -11.53 13.80 12.96
CA VAL A 213 -11.51 12.42 12.46
C VAL A 213 -11.00 11.53 13.57
N LYS A 214 -11.89 10.74 14.17
CA LYS A 214 -11.54 9.90 15.32
C LYS A 214 -11.21 8.47 14.94
N VAL A 215 -11.87 7.96 13.91
CA VAL A 215 -11.72 6.57 13.48
C VAL A 215 -11.94 6.51 11.96
N ALA A 216 -11.07 5.77 11.28
CA ALA A 216 -11.31 5.30 9.92
C ALA A 216 -11.21 3.77 9.89
N THR A 217 -12.20 3.10 9.29
CA THR A 217 -12.24 1.64 9.20
C THR A 217 -12.46 1.20 7.77
N ALA A 218 -11.80 0.11 7.39
CA ALA A 218 -12.07 -0.65 6.17
C ALA A 218 -12.73 -1.96 6.57
N SER A 219 -14.05 -2.05 6.42
CA SER A 219 -14.83 -3.18 6.93
C SER A 219 -14.53 -4.46 6.17
N PHE A 220 -14.41 -5.58 6.90
CA PHE A 220 -14.51 -6.92 6.34
C PHE A 220 -15.95 -7.40 6.55
N ALA A 221 -16.60 -7.87 5.46
CA ALA A 221 -18.02 -8.22 5.35
C ALA A 221 -19.00 -7.05 5.11
N ASN A 222 -19.86 -7.23 4.11
CA ASN A 222 -21.08 -6.44 3.93
C ASN A 222 -22.15 -6.92 4.90
N ARG A 223 -23.00 -5.99 5.36
CA ARG A 223 -24.39 -6.29 5.69
C ARG A 223 -25.25 -6.07 4.46
#